data_AF-A0A661K4S7-F1
#
_entry.id   AF-A0A661K4S7-F1
#
_cell.length_a   1.000
_cell.length_b   1.000
_cell.length_c   1.000
_cell.angle_alpha   90.00
_cell.angle_beta   90.00
_cell.angle_gamma   90.00
#
_symmetry.space_group_name_H-M   'P 1'
#
loop_
_entity.id
_entity.type
_entity.pdbx_description
1 polymer ?
#
loop_
_entity_poly.entity_id
_entity_poly.type
_entity_poly.pdbx_seq_one_letter_code
_entity_poly.pdbx_strand_id
1 'polypeptide(L)'
;MGLANSLFIGVSGLNSFGNALGVVSDNVANANTTGFKASSVTFGDMVAYAIGNNAASAKAQQGQGSMIRDVSQVFSQGSLIPTESNTDLAIAGAGFFVVDSPNDSRY
;
A
#
# COMPACT_ATOMS: atom_id res chain seq x y z
N MET A 1 -8.40 4.81 -32.48
CA MET A 1 -7.96 5.00 -31.08
C MET A 1 -9.17 5.38 -30.23
N GLY A 2 -10.02 4.45 -29.76
CA GLY A 2 -11.30 4.85 -29.15
C GLY A 2 -11.96 3.86 -28.18
N LEU A 3 -11.78 2.54 -28.36
CA LEU A 3 -12.43 1.53 -27.50
C LEU A 3 -11.43 0.62 -26.77
N ALA A 4 -10.37 0.18 -27.45
CA ALA A 4 -9.34 -0.64 -26.81
C ALA A 4 -8.61 0.09 -25.67
N ASN A 5 -8.35 1.39 -25.85
CA ASN A 5 -7.69 2.20 -24.83
C ASN A 5 -8.59 2.48 -23.62
N SER A 6 -9.88 2.75 -23.82
CA SER A 6 -10.83 2.95 -22.72
C SER A 6 -11.11 1.67 -21.95
N LEU A 7 -11.16 0.52 -22.63
CA LEU A 7 -11.21 -0.79 -21.97
C LEU A 7 -9.95 -1.05 -21.14
N PHE A 8 -8.77 -0.75 -21.69
CA PHE A 8 -7.51 -0.91 -20.96
C PHE A 8 -7.45 -0.04 -19.70
N ILE A 9 -7.86 1.23 -19.82
CA ILE A 9 -7.99 2.15 -18.67
C ILE A 9 -8.95 1.57 -17.62
N GLY A 10 -10.14 1.08 -18.03
CA GLY A 10 -11.09 0.46 -17.10
C GLY A 10 -10.53 -0.79 -16.41
N VAL A 11 -9.84 -1.67 -17.16
CA VAL A 11 -9.22 -2.88 -16.62
C VAL A 11 -8.08 -2.55 -15.64
N SER A 12 -7.25 -1.55 -15.95
CA SER A 12 -6.19 -1.08 -15.03
C SER A 12 -6.75 -0.54 -13.71
N GLY A 13 -7.88 0.17 -13.77
CA GLY A 13 -8.57 0.67 -12.58
C GLY A 13 -9.14 -0.46 -11.73
N LEU A 14 -9.79 -1.44 -12.36
CA LEU A 14 -10.35 -2.60 -11.66
C LEU A 14 -9.24 -3.46 -11.02
N ASN A 15 -8.14 -3.70 -11.74
CA ASN A 15 -7.01 -4.46 -11.22
C ASN A 15 -6.36 -3.76 -10.02
N SER A 16 -6.09 -2.45 -10.14
CA SER A 16 -5.54 -1.65 -9.05
C SER A 16 -6.46 -1.61 -7.84
N PHE A 17 -7.78 -1.50 -8.06
CA PHE A 17 -8.76 -1.54 -6.97
C PHE A 17 -8.84 -2.92 -6.31
N GLY A 18 -8.78 -4.00 -7.09
CA GLY A 18 -8.75 -5.37 -6.56
C GLY A 18 -7.54 -5.63 -5.65
N ASN A 19 -6.36 -5.17 -6.06
CA ASN A 19 -5.16 -5.25 -5.23
C ASN A 19 -5.28 -4.39 -3.96
N ALA A 20 -5.88 -3.20 -4.07
CA ALA A 20 -6.12 -2.34 -2.90
C ALA A 20 -7.11 -2.96 -1.92
N LEU A 21 -8.14 -3.64 -2.41
CA LEU A 21 -9.06 -4.43 -1.58
C LEU A 21 -8.35 -5.59 -0.89
N GLY A 22 -7.35 -6.21 -1.53
CA GLY A 22 -6.48 -7.21 -0.89
C GLY A 22 -5.79 -6.64 0.34
N VAL A 23 -5.14 -5.49 0.20
CA VAL A 23 -4.45 -4.82 1.32
C VAL A 23 -5.42 -4.43 2.44
N VAL A 24 -6.61 -3.92 2.10
CA VAL A 24 -7.66 -3.64 3.10
C VAL A 24 -8.12 -4.91 3.79
N SER A 25 -8.29 -6.01 3.05
CA SER A 25 -8.68 -7.31 3.62
C SER A 25 -7.63 -7.83 4.58
N ASP A 26 -6.34 -7.72 4.25
CA ASP A 26 -5.24 -8.10 5.13
C ASP A 26 -5.22 -7.27 6.41
N ASN A 27 -5.51 -5.96 6.33
CA ASN A 27 -5.64 -5.11 7.50
C ASN A 27 -6.79 -5.54 8.41
N VAL A 28 -7.95 -5.88 7.83
CA VAL A 28 -9.13 -6.32 8.58
C VAL A 28 -8.88 -7.69 9.22
N ALA A 29 -8.29 -8.62 8.48
CA ALA A 29 -7.95 -9.96 8.97
C ALA A 29 -6.99 -9.90 10.18
N ASN A 30 -6.06 -8.94 10.18
CA ASN A 30 -5.08 -8.76 11.24
C ASN A 30 -5.41 -7.66 12.25
N ALA A 31 -6.65 -7.14 12.25
CA ALA A 31 -7.04 -6.02 13.12
C ALA A 31 -6.88 -6.32 14.62
N ASN A 32 -6.92 -7.60 15.01
CA ASN A 32 -6.77 -8.05 16.40
C ASN A 32 -5.39 -8.65 16.69
N THR A 33 -4.46 -8.65 15.72
CA THR A 33 -3.11 -9.20 15.90
C THR A 33 -2.25 -8.20 16.68
N THR A 34 -1.63 -8.66 17.77
CA THR A 34 -0.75 -7.81 18.59
C THR A 34 0.47 -7.35 17.80
N GLY A 35 0.78 -6.06 17.86
CA GLY A 35 1.92 -5.47 17.14
C GLY A 35 1.73 -5.28 15.63
N PHE A 36 0.56 -5.62 15.06
CA PHE A 36 0.30 -5.42 13.64
C PHE A 36 0.32 -3.92 13.25
N LYS A 37 0.93 -3.62 12.10
CA LYS A 37 0.94 -2.29 11.49
C LYS A 37 0.14 -2.33 10.19
N ALA A 38 -0.92 -1.52 10.14
CA ALA A 38 -1.78 -1.44 8.96
C ALA A 38 -1.00 -0.97 7.74
N SER A 39 -1.36 -1.47 6.57
CA SER A 39 -0.78 -1.05 5.29
C SER A 39 -1.72 -0.10 4.56
N SER A 40 -1.18 0.93 3.93
CA SER A 40 -1.92 1.93 3.15
C SER A 40 -1.49 1.90 1.70
N VAL A 41 -2.45 1.93 0.78
CA VAL A 41 -2.22 1.88 -0.66
C VAL A 41 -2.27 3.28 -1.25
N THR A 42 -1.23 3.66 -1.99
CA THR A 42 -1.19 4.91 -2.74
C THR A 42 -1.36 4.61 -4.21
N PHE A 43 -2.39 5.20 -4.83
CA PHE A 43 -2.60 5.11 -6.28
C PHE A 43 -1.76 6.16 -7.01
N GLY A 44 -1.31 5.80 -8.21
CA GLY A 44 -0.65 6.69 -9.15
C GLY A 44 -1.34 6.66 -10.52
N ASP A 45 -1.33 7.79 -11.21
CA ASP A 45 -1.75 7.87 -12.61
C ASP A 45 -0.62 7.36 -13.51
N MET A 46 -0.98 6.65 -14.58
CA MET A 46 -0.04 6.23 -15.61
C MET A 46 0.11 7.38 -16.61
N VAL A 47 1.31 7.97 -16.68
CA VAL A 47 1.58 9.17 -17.47
C VAL A 47 1.20 8.98 -18.94
N ALA A 48 0.44 9.94 -19.44
CA ALA A 48 0.06 10.06 -20.83
C ALA A 48 1.23 10.53 -21.71
N TYR A 49 1.53 9.79 -22.79
CA TYR A 49 2.43 10.25 -23.84
C TYR A 49 1.82 11.48 -24.54
N ALA A 50 2.56 12.59 -24.58
CA ALA A 50 2.21 13.74 -25.42
C ALA A 50 2.37 13.34 -26.89
N ILE A 51 1.25 13.15 -27.60
CA ILE A 51 1.27 12.93 -29.04
C ILE A 51 1.48 14.29 -29.72
N GLY A 52 2.73 14.71 -29.87
CA GLY A 52 3.09 15.84 -30.72
C GLY A 52 4.27 16.67 -30.20
N ASN A 53 5.21 16.98 -31.11
CA ASN A 53 6.41 17.78 -30.89
C ASN A 53 6.12 19.29 -30.76
N ASN A 54 4.94 19.66 -30.25
CA ASN A 54 4.47 21.05 -30.25
C ASN A 54 3.83 21.38 -28.89
N ALA A 55 4.32 22.42 -28.22
CA ALA A 55 3.90 22.83 -26.89
C ALA A 55 2.38 23.16 -26.78
N ALA A 56 1.70 23.35 -27.91
CA ALA A 56 0.24 23.53 -27.97
C ALA A 56 -0.57 22.22 -27.85
N SER A 57 0.05 21.05 -28.12
CA SER A 57 -0.59 19.72 -28.03
C SER A 57 -0.51 19.10 -26.63
N ALA A 58 0.11 19.77 -25.66
CA ALA A 58 0.16 19.35 -24.25
C ALA A 58 -1.24 19.23 -23.61
N LYS A 59 -2.28 19.81 -24.22
CA LYS A 59 -3.68 19.67 -23.79
C LYS A 59 -4.33 18.34 -24.17
N ALA A 60 -3.66 17.51 -24.97
CA ALA A 60 -4.13 16.19 -25.37
C ALA A 60 -3.40 15.05 -24.62
N GLN A 61 -3.02 15.26 -23.36
CA GLN A 61 -2.62 14.15 -22.49
C GLN A 61 -3.85 13.30 -22.17
N GLN A 62 -4.03 12.22 -22.93
CA GLN A 62 -5.01 11.18 -22.59
C GLN A 62 -4.41 10.29 -21.50
N GLY A 63 -4.91 10.42 -20.27
CA GLY A 63 -4.53 9.58 -19.13
C GLY A 63 -4.64 8.10 -19.48
N GLN A 64 -3.60 7.32 -19.14
CA GLN A 64 -3.46 5.93 -19.59
C GLN A 64 -3.98 4.91 -18.56
N GLY A 65 -4.56 5.36 -17.45
CA GLY A 65 -5.17 4.52 -16.41
C GLY A 65 -4.51 4.71 -15.06
N SER A 66 -4.93 3.91 -14.07
CA SER A 66 -4.38 3.98 -12.71
C SER A 66 -3.60 2.71 -12.36
N MET A 67 -2.57 2.89 -11.54
CA MET A 67 -1.78 1.81 -10.96
C MET A 67 -1.59 2.02 -9.46
N ILE A 68 -1.29 0.96 -8.72
CA ILE A 68 -0.78 1.11 -7.35
C ILE A 68 0.67 1.59 -7.45
N ARG A 69 0.96 2.74 -6.85
CA ARG A 69 2.30 3.33 -6.81
C ARG A 69 3.12 2.78 -5.66
N ASP A 70 2.49 2.60 -4.51
CA ASP A 70 3.16 2.18 -3.29
C ASP A 70 2.17 1.53 -2.30
N VAL A 71 2.67 0.60 -1.50
CA VAL A 71 1.98 0.03 -0.34
C VAL A 71 2.89 0.25 0.86
N SER A 72 2.55 1.22 1.70
CA SER A 72 3.39 1.65 2.82
C SER A 72 2.77 1.20 4.15
N GLN A 73 3.63 0.80 5.11
CA GLN A 73 3.18 0.49 6.46
C GLN A 73 2.96 1.77 7.28
N VAL A 74 1.89 1.79 8.04
CA VAL A 74 1.52 2.88 8.95
C VAL A 74 2.04 2.55 10.34
N PHE A 75 3.15 3.17 10.73
CA PHE A 75 3.81 2.99 12.03
C PHE A 75 3.20 3.84 13.16
N SER A 76 1.89 4.04 13.16
CA SER A 76 1.24 4.73 14.27
C SER A 76 1.23 3.85 15.52
N GLN A 77 1.32 4.50 16.70
CA GLN A 77 1.18 3.82 17.99
C GLN A 77 -0.30 3.49 18.22
N GLY A 78 -0.58 2.22 18.50
CA GLY A 78 -1.92 1.76 18.92
C GLY A 78 -2.11 1.87 20.43
N SER A 79 -3.33 1.55 20.89
CA SER A 79 -3.62 1.48 22.32
C SER A 79 -2.85 0.32 22.96
N LEU A 80 -2.21 0.61 24.10
CA LEU A 80 -1.55 -0.41 24.92
C LEU A 80 -2.58 -0.97 25.90
N ILE A 81 -2.77 -2.29 25.88
CA ILE A 81 -3.69 -2.98 26.79
C ILE A 81 -2.83 -3.67 27.86
N PRO A 82 -3.03 -3.36 29.15
CA PRO A 82 -2.30 -4.05 30.21
C PRO A 82 -2.75 -5.52 30.28
N THR A 83 -1.78 -6.42 30.45
CA THR A 83 -2.03 -7.84 30.71
C THR A 83 -1.61 -8.19 32.14
N GLU A 84 -2.02 -9.36 32.63
CA GLU A 84 -1.68 -9.83 33.99
C GLU A 84 -0.31 -10.53 34.04
N SER A 85 0.36 -10.69 32.90
CA SER A 85 1.62 -11.40 32.77
C SER A 85 2.82 -10.46 32.93
N ASN A 86 3.71 -10.78 33.87
CA ASN A 86 4.93 -10.01 34.12
C ASN A 86 5.94 -10.07 32.95
N THR A 87 5.77 -11.00 32.00
CA THR A 87 6.67 -11.19 30.86
C THR A 87 6.19 -10.49 29.59
N ASP A 88 5.01 -9.87 29.62
CA ASP A 88 4.44 -9.20 28.46
C ASP A 88 4.95 -7.76 28.45
N LEU A 89 5.79 -7.45 27.46
CA LEU A 89 6.40 -6.14 27.30
C LEU A 89 5.93 -5.50 26.00
N ALA A 90 5.68 -4.19 26.04
CA ALA A 90 5.34 -3.38 24.88
C ALA A 90 6.25 -2.16 24.81
N ILE A 91 6.58 -1.73 23.58
CA ILE A 91 7.34 -0.50 23.35
C ILE A 91 6.36 0.66 23.24
N ALA A 92 6.57 1.70 24.04
CA ALA A 92 5.88 2.97 23.92
C ALA A 92 6.73 3.94 23.08
N GLY A 93 6.32 4.20 21.84
CA GLY A 93 7.04 5.06 20.91
C GLY A 93 7.74 4.28 19.79
N ALA A 94 8.73 4.90 19.16
CA ALA A 94 9.45 4.28 18.04
C ALA A 94 10.50 3.28 18.55
N GLY A 95 10.44 2.05 18.05
CA GLY A 95 11.42 1.00 18.35
C GLY A 95 10.88 -0.39 18.01
N PHE A 96 11.79 -1.35 17.90
CA PHE A 96 11.48 -2.78 17.69
C PHE A 96 12.25 -3.63 18.70
N PHE A 97 11.68 -4.78 19.06
CA PHE A 97 12.42 -5.81 19.76
C PHE A 97 13.31 -6.56 18.78
N VAL A 98 14.55 -6.84 19.18
CA VAL A 98 15.46 -7.71 18.44
C VAL A 98 15.29 -9.12 18.99
N VAL A 99 15.06 -10.10 18.13
CA VAL A 99 14.82 -11.50 18.52
C VAL A 99 15.78 -12.38 17.73
N ASP A 100 16.49 -13.28 18.42
CA ASP A 100 17.40 -14.23 17.77
C ASP A 100 16.71 -15.59 17.62
N SER A 101 16.76 -16.16 16.43
CA SER A 101 16.17 -17.47 16.16
C SER A 101 17.23 -18.55 16.37
N PRO A 102 16.91 -19.70 17.01
CA PRO A 102 17.89 -20.77 17.25
C PRO A 102 18.57 -21.33 15.99
N ASN A 103 17.98 -21.12 14.81
CA ASN A 103 18.43 -21.65 13.52
C ASN A 103 18.75 -20.57 12.47
N ASP A 104 18.66 -19.29 12.79
CA ASP A 104 18.93 -18.22 11.83
C ASP A 104 19.73 -17.11 12.51
N SER A 105 21.02 -17.08 12.20
CA SER A 105 21.96 -16.11 12.72
C SER A 105 21.66 -14.73 12.13
N ARG A 106 21.06 -13.87 12.96
CA ARG A 106 21.02 -12.40 12.86
C ARG A 106 20.22 -11.81 11.69
N TYR A 107 19.05 -11.26 12.03
CA TYR A 107 18.64 -9.93 11.59
C TYR A 107 18.16 -9.11 12.78
#